data_AF-A0A527GLT4-F1
#
_entry.id   AF-A0A527GLT4-F1
#
_cell.length_a   1.000
_cell.length_b   1.000
_cell.length_c   1.000
_cell.angle_alpha   90.00
_cell.angle_beta   90.00
_cell.angle_gamma   90.00
#
_symmetry.space_group_name_H-M   'P 1'
#
loop_
_entity.id
_entity.type
_entity.pdbx_description
1 polymer ?
#
loop_
_entity_poly.entity_id
_entity_poly.type
_entity_poly.pdbx_seq_one_letter_code
_entity_poly.pdbx_strand_id
1 'polypeptide(L)'
;MRKGHFRVVVGGQDVTSRFVPLLISLSITKSGTEATHSATFTLDDKDATVRFPKTGTPVSIELGWEGGAMRRFEGEVDTCDWSLDRGS
;
A
#
# COMPACT_ATOMS: atom_id res chain seq x y z
N MET A 1 -11.62 19.58 7.96
CA MET A 1 -11.46 18.55 6.91
C MET A 1 -11.21 17.21 7.60
N ARG A 2 -11.78 16.10 7.12
CA ARG A 2 -11.43 14.77 7.66
C ARG A 2 -10.04 14.41 7.17
N LYS A 3 -9.20 13.88 8.06
CA LYS A 3 -7.84 13.43 7.72
C LYS A 3 -7.89 11.97 7.29
N GLY A 4 -7.29 11.67 6.15
CA GLY A 4 -7.12 10.30 5.69
C GLY A 4 -6.18 9.56 6.64
N HIS A 5 -6.52 8.31 6.97
CA HIS A 5 -5.69 7.43 7.76
C HIS A 5 -5.42 6.16 6.97
N PHE A 6 -4.19 5.68 7.03
CA PHE A 6 -3.84 4.37 6.53
C PHE A 6 -2.80 3.70 7.42
N ARG A 7 -2.77 2.37 7.38
CA ARG A 7 -1.76 1.55 8.01
C ARG A 7 -1.38 0.43 7.04
N VAL A 8 -0.09 0.18 6.88
CA VAL A 8 0.42 -0.91 6.04
C VAL A 8 1.39 -1.76 6.84
N VAL A 9 1.13 -3.07 6.85
CA VAL A 9 2.03 -4.08 7.40
C VAL A 9 2.44 -5.01 6.26
N VAL A 10 3.74 -5.17 6.04
CA VAL A 10 4.31 -6.07 5.02
C VAL A 10 5.27 -7.03 5.70
N GLY A 11 5.06 -8.34 5.52
CA GLY A 11 5.90 -9.37 6.14
C GLY A 11 5.93 -9.29 7.67
N GLY A 12 4.84 -8.83 8.29
CA GLY A 12 4.75 -8.60 9.74
C GLY A 12 5.39 -7.30 10.24
N GLN A 13 6.03 -6.51 9.38
CA GLN A 13 6.60 -5.22 9.76
C GLN A 13 5.64 -4.07 9.42
N ASP A 14 5.34 -3.21 10.40
CA ASP A 14 4.61 -1.97 10.15
C ASP A 14 5.51 -0.98 9.40
N VAL A 15 5.15 -0.67 8.16
CA VAL A 15 5.90 0.22 7.25
C VAL A 15 5.22 1.56 7.07
N THR A 16 4.13 1.82 7.80
CA THR A 16 3.28 3.00 7.63
C THR A 16 4.09 4.29 7.67
N SER A 17 4.91 4.49 8.70
CA SER A 17 5.73 5.70 8.85
C SER A 17 6.77 5.89 7.74
N ARG A 18 7.25 4.79 7.14
CA ARG A 18 8.17 4.82 5.99
C ARG A 18 7.45 5.15 4.70
N PHE A 19 6.19 4.76 4.57
CA PHE A 19 5.37 5.05 3.38
C PHE A 19 4.81 6.46 3.39
N VAL A 20 4.50 7.05 4.56
CA VAL A 20 3.93 8.40 4.67
C VAL A 20 4.63 9.45 3.78
N PRO A 21 5.97 9.59 3.77
CA PRO A 21 6.63 10.60 2.93
C PRO A 21 6.71 10.21 1.44
N LEU A 22 6.48 8.94 1.09
CA LEU A 22 6.65 8.42 -0.27
C LEU A 22 5.31 8.14 -0.97
N LEU A 23 4.20 8.03 -0.22
CA LEU A 23 2.94 7.54 -0.73
C LEU A 23 2.29 8.55 -1.70
N ILE A 24 2.21 8.17 -2.97
CA ILE A 24 1.46 8.91 -4.00
C ILE A 24 -0.02 8.52 -3.93
N SER A 25 -0.31 7.22 -3.84
CA SER A 25 -1.67 6.71 -3.78
C SER A 25 -1.75 5.36 -3.08
N LEU A 26 -2.91 5.09 -2.47
CA LEU A 26 -3.27 3.78 -1.90
C LEU A 26 -4.76 3.54 -2.18
N SER A 27 -5.09 2.39 -2.74
CA SER A 27 -6.47 1.98 -3.00
C SER A 27 -6.70 0.51 -2.61
N ILE A 28 -7.94 0.22 -2.21
CA ILE A 28 -8.44 -1.14 -2.00
C ILE A 28 -9.68 -1.31 -2.88
N THR A 29 -9.59 -2.23 -3.84
CA THR A 29 -10.65 -2.60 -4.75
C THR A 29 -11.28 -3.90 -4.28
N LYS A 30 -12.60 -3.87 -4.03
CA LYS A 30 -13.38 -5.05 -3.69
C LYS A 30 -14.15 -5.52 -4.92
N SER A 31 -14.06 -6.80 -5.25
CA SER A 31 -14.74 -7.45 -6.37
C SER A 31 -15.08 -8.88 -5.97
N GLY A 32 -16.29 -9.34 -6.28
CA GLY A 32 -16.71 -10.74 -6.10
C GLY A 32 -16.50 -11.28 -4.67
N THR A 33 -15.47 -12.12 -4.53
CA THR A 33 -15.07 -12.76 -3.27
C THR A 33 -13.87 -12.05 -2.63
N GLU A 34 -13.57 -12.33 -1.36
CA GLU A 34 -12.37 -11.77 -0.71
C GLU A 34 -11.07 -12.14 -1.47
N ALA A 35 -11.00 -13.32 -2.10
CA ALA A 35 -9.85 -13.75 -2.90
C ALA A 35 -9.63 -12.93 -4.19
N THR A 36 -10.65 -12.18 -4.62
CA THR A 36 -10.61 -11.30 -5.80
C THR A 36 -10.49 -9.82 -5.40
N HIS A 37 -10.27 -9.53 -4.12
CA HIS A 37 -9.90 -8.20 -3.66
C HIS A 37 -8.45 -7.91 -4.05
N SER A 38 -8.18 -6.65 -4.35
CA SER A 38 -6.83 -6.18 -4.60
C SER A 38 -6.57 -4.87 -3.89
N ALA A 39 -5.30 -4.62 -3.59
CA ALA A 39 -4.83 -3.35 -3.10
C ALA A 39 -3.60 -2.93 -3.90
N THR A 40 -3.52 -1.64 -4.20
CA THR A 40 -2.40 -1.05 -4.94
C THR A 40 -1.94 0.19 -4.21
N PHE A 41 -0.63 0.31 -4.00
CA PHE A 41 0.00 1.54 -3.55
C PHE A 41 1.14 1.93 -4.49
N THR A 42 1.27 3.23 -4.73
CA THR A 42 2.34 3.81 -5.54
C THR A 42 3.23 4.66 -4.62
N LEU A 43 4.54 4.43 -4.68
CA LEU A 43 5.54 5.14 -3.88
C LEU A 43 6.49 5.92 -4.78
N ASP A 44 6.81 7.15 -4.39
CA ASP A 44 7.91 7.93 -4.96
C ASP A 44 9.23 7.52 -4.30
N ASP A 45 9.95 6.58 -4.91
CA ASP A 45 11.25 6.10 -4.40
C ASP A 45 12.45 6.87 -4.97
N LYS A 46 12.37 8.20 -5.01
CA LYS A 46 13.44 9.06 -5.54
C LYS A 46 14.81 8.86 -4.87
N ASP A 47 14.80 8.47 -3.58
CA ASP A 47 16.00 8.32 -2.76
C ASP A 47 16.48 6.85 -2.70
N ALA A 48 15.88 5.94 -3.48
CA ALA A 48 16.19 4.51 -3.52
C ALA A 48 16.19 3.83 -2.13
N THR A 49 15.21 4.18 -1.31
CA THR A 49 15.04 3.71 0.07
C THR A 49 14.09 2.52 0.19
N VAL A 50 13.25 2.28 -0.83
CA VAL A 50 12.25 1.20 -0.81
C VAL A 50 12.91 -0.11 -1.21
N ARG A 51 12.84 -1.10 -0.32
CA ARG A 51 13.19 -2.48 -0.65
C ARG A 51 11.93 -3.21 -1.10
N PHE A 52 11.94 -3.72 -2.32
CA PHE A 52 10.84 -4.54 -2.81
C PHE A 52 10.70 -5.83 -1.98
N PRO A 53 9.51 -6.12 -1.45
CA PRO A 53 9.22 -7.40 -0.83
C PRO A 53 9.19 -8.53 -1.88
N LYS A 54 9.26 -9.78 -1.42
CA LYS A 54 9.11 -10.94 -2.31
C LYS A 54 7.64 -11.17 -2.64
N THR A 55 7.34 -11.65 -3.85
CA THR A 55 6.02 -12.24 -4.15
C THR A 55 5.66 -13.30 -3.10
N GLY A 56 4.40 -13.33 -2.69
CA GLY A 56 3.88 -14.17 -1.60
C GLY A 56 4.11 -13.59 -0.19
N THR A 57 4.80 -12.45 -0.04
CA THR A 57 4.97 -11.82 1.28
C THR A 57 3.60 -11.34 1.79
N PRO A 58 3.17 -11.69 3.02
CA PRO A 58 1.88 -11.26 3.55
C PRO A 58 1.77 -9.74 3.67
N VAL A 59 0.61 -9.19 3.35
CA VAL A 59 0.29 -7.77 3.42
C VAL A 59 -1.06 -7.58 4.14
N SER A 60 -1.08 -6.63 5.08
CA SER A 60 -2.30 -6.13 5.70
C SER A 60 -2.38 -4.62 5.55
N ILE A 61 -3.55 -4.12 5.16
CA ILE A 61 -3.79 -2.70 4.95
C ILE A 61 -5.07 -2.28 5.65
N GLU A 62 -5.00 -1.15 6.35
CA GLU A 62 -6.16 -0.38 6.77
C GLU A 62 -6.17 0.96 6.05
N LEU A 63 -7.31 1.37 5.49
CA LEU A 63 -7.47 2.64 4.77
C LEU A 63 -8.83 3.25 5.10
N GLY A 64 -8.87 4.53 5.44
CA GLY A 64 -10.12 5.24 5.71
C GLY A 64 -9.92 6.63 6.27
N TRP A 65 -10.83 7.04 7.15
CA TRP A 65 -10.82 8.37 7.76
C TRP A 65 -10.56 8.26 9.26
N GLU A 66 -9.74 9.16 9.81
CA GLU A 66 -9.57 9.28 11.27
C GLU A 66 -10.94 9.48 11.94
N GLY A 67 -11.25 8.65 12.95
CA GLY A 67 -12.54 8.66 13.64
C GLY A 67 -13.74 8.19 12.80
N GLY A 68 -13.50 7.60 11.63
CA GLY A 68 -14.53 7.15 10.70
C GLY A 68 -14.42 5.68 10.31
N ALA A 69 -15.12 5.31 9.24
CA ALA A 69 -15.07 3.97 8.69
C ALA A 69 -13.67 3.66 8.13
N MET A 70 -13.18 2.45 8.44
CA MET A 70 -11.92 1.91 7.95
C MET A 70 -12.21 0.67 7.09
N ARG A 71 -11.60 0.62 5.91
CA ARG A 71 -11.56 -0.56 5.06
C ARG A 71 -10.30 -1.35 5.39
N ARG A 72 -10.42 -2.68 5.39
CA ARG A 72 -9.31 -3.60 5.56
C ARG A 72 -9.09 -4.43 4.30
N PHE A 73 -7.85 -4.79 4.08
CA PHE A 73 -7.40 -5.75 3.08
C PHE A 73 -6.35 -6.66 3.72
N GLU A 74 -6.45 -7.95 3.44
CA GLU A 74 -5.47 -8.97 3.78
C GLU A 74 -5.17 -9.77 2.52
N GLY A 75 -3.89 -9.99 2.25
CA GLY A 75 -3.46 -10.72 1.07
C GLY A 75 -1.96 -10.89 1.05
N GLU A 76 -1.41 -11.10 -0.14
CA GLU A 76 0.02 -11.27 -0.36
C GLU A 76 0.50 -10.33 -1.47
N VAL A 77 1.78 -10.03 -1.48
CA VAL A 77 2.42 -9.35 -2.61
C VAL A 77 2.31 -10.25 -3.83
N ASP A 78 1.58 -9.80 -4.84
CA ASP A 78 1.52 -10.47 -6.14
C ASP A 78 2.69 -9.98 -7.03
N THR A 79 2.65 -8.71 -7.39
CA THR A 79 3.61 -8.07 -8.29
C THR A 79 4.23 -6.81 -7.66
N CYS A 80 5.50 -6.56 -7.95
CA CYS A 80 6.19 -5.32 -7.65
C CYS A 80 6.72 -4.72 -8.95
N ASP A 81 5.97 -3.78 -9.52
CA ASP A 81 6.37 -3.05 -10.71
C ASP A 81 7.10 -1.75 -10.36
N TRP A 82 7.96 -1.29 -11.26
CA TRP A 82 8.66 -0.02 -11.13
C TRP A 82 8.80 0.64 -12.50
N SER A 83 8.82 1.96 -12.50
CA SER A 83 9.10 2.76 -13.68
C SER A 83 10.04 3.90 -13.30
N LEU A 84 10.87 4.33 -14.25
CA LEU A 84 11.77 5.46 -14.09
C LEU A 84 11.55 6.40 -15.26
N ASP A 85 11.18 7.64 -14.96
CA ASP A 85 11.14 8.72 -15.93
C ASP A 85 12.17 9.78 -15.54
N ARG A 86 12.92 10.28 -16.53
CA ARG A 86 13.88 11.38 -16.33
C ARG A 86 13.35 12.71 -16.87
N GLY A 87 12.23 12.72 -17.59
CA GLY A 87 11.76 13.86 -18.38
C GLY A 87 12.80 14.21 -19.45
N SER A 88 12.55 13.82 -20.70
CA SER A 88 13.34 14.30 -21.85
C SER A 88 13.13 15.79 -22.09
#